data_AF-A0A196S5M8-F1
#
_entry.id   AF-A0A196S5M8-F1
#
_cell.length_a   1.000
_cell.length_b   1.000
_cell.length_c   1.000
_cell.angle_alpha   90.00
_cell.angle_beta   90.00
_cell.angle_gamma   90.00
#
_symmetry.space_group_name_H-M   'P 1'
#
loop_
_entity.id
_entity.type
_entity.pdbx_description
1 polymer ?
#
loop_
_entity_poly.entity_id
_entity_poly.type
_entity_poly.pdbx_seq_one_letter_code
_entity_poly.pdbx_strand_id
1 'polypeptide(L)'
;VPALLLGLMLFTFIGCKTDSGLDKYVSEKRTEIYYCEQDGFTLTASYSQKEYPYCADGIVGELSDLFEIKLQAPDNSEEYNIKFTLAGKEYGGEMSFESVRQIYTFSQSIACPKETQITFTVSRKDSEVKLVAESVKNENTLGVSDILKSIQKAEPDRISALSQNGTFAGEIYVRLVYKDGECFYYAAISDRSGNTYSMLIDADSGEILATREN
;
A
#
# COMPACT_ATOMS: atom_id res chain seq x y z
N VAL A 1 27.00 62.86 0.78
CA VAL A 1 25.69 62.21 0.60
C VAL A 1 25.93 60.71 0.59
N PRO A 2 25.48 59.95 1.59
CA PRO A 2 25.89 58.55 1.78
C PRO A 2 25.09 57.64 0.84
N ALA A 3 25.76 56.65 0.24
CA ALA A 3 25.14 55.61 -0.57
C ALA A 3 24.58 54.50 0.34
N LEU A 4 23.28 54.27 0.22
CA LEU A 4 22.48 53.31 0.96
C LEU A 4 22.86 51.88 0.53
N LEU A 5 23.36 51.05 1.46
CA LEU A 5 23.51 49.61 1.27
C LEU A 5 22.13 48.95 1.37
N LEU A 6 21.61 48.43 0.27
CA LEU A 6 20.37 47.64 0.24
C LEU A 6 20.73 46.17 0.51
N GLY A 7 20.56 45.73 1.76
CA GLY A 7 20.74 44.33 2.15
C GLY A 7 19.54 43.49 1.70
N LEU A 8 19.74 42.65 0.69
CA LEU A 8 18.75 41.69 0.22
C LEU A 8 18.72 40.49 1.19
N MET A 9 17.75 40.46 2.12
CA MET A 9 17.44 39.28 2.93
C MET A 9 16.83 38.19 2.03
N LEU A 10 17.63 37.18 1.69
CA LEU A 10 17.12 35.91 1.18
C LEU A 10 16.45 35.15 2.32
N PHE A 11 15.11 35.17 2.36
CA PHE A 11 14.33 34.19 3.12
C PHE A 11 14.41 32.85 2.37
N THR A 12 15.33 31.99 2.79
CA THR A 12 15.30 30.58 2.41
C THR A 12 14.17 29.90 3.18
N PHE A 13 13.03 29.69 2.53
CA PHE A 13 12.03 28.74 3.01
C PHE A 13 12.63 27.33 2.90
N ILE A 14 13.28 26.90 3.97
CA ILE A 14 13.58 25.48 4.20
C ILE A 14 12.22 24.84 4.43
N GLY A 15 11.62 24.29 3.37
CA GLY A 15 10.51 23.37 3.46
C GLY A 15 10.97 22.13 4.21
N CYS A 16 10.93 22.17 5.55
CA CYS A 16 10.93 20.96 6.35
C CYS A 16 9.74 20.14 5.85
N LYS A 17 10.02 18.97 5.26
CA LYS A 17 9.03 17.90 5.22
C LYS A 17 8.67 17.64 6.68
N THR A 18 7.56 18.22 7.14
CA THR A 18 6.98 17.89 8.43
C THR A 18 6.52 16.45 8.33
N ASP A 19 7.33 15.54 8.86
CA ASP A 19 6.94 14.18 9.18
C ASP A 19 5.63 14.23 9.99
N SER A 20 4.66 13.37 9.65
CA SER A 20 3.40 13.29 10.40
C SER A 20 3.64 12.89 11.87
N GLY A 21 4.79 12.27 12.16
CA GLY A 21 5.10 11.61 13.41
C GLY A 21 4.30 10.33 13.63
N LEU A 22 3.35 10.04 12.73
CA LEU A 22 2.47 8.87 12.75
C LEU A 22 3.07 7.67 12.01
N ASP A 23 4.06 7.90 11.13
CA ASP A 23 4.70 6.86 10.32
C ASP A 23 5.24 5.68 11.14
N LYS A 24 5.70 5.93 12.38
CA LYS A 24 6.18 4.91 13.32
C LYS A 24 5.09 4.07 13.99
N TYR A 25 3.83 4.45 13.84
CA TYR A 25 2.67 3.71 14.36
C TYR A 25 1.94 2.95 13.25
N VAL A 26 2.53 2.85 12.05
CA VAL A 26 1.96 2.08 10.94
C VAL A 26 2.36 0.61 11.07
N SER A 27 1.40 -0.26 11.39
CA SER A 27 1.57 -1.72 11.50
C SER A 27 1.38 -2.46 10.17
N GLU A 28 0.76 -1.80 9.19
CA GLU A 28 0.71 -2.30 7.82
C GLU A 28 0.65 -1.18 6.81
N LYS A 29 1.40 -1.32 5.72
CA LYS A 29 1.22 -0.52 4.53
C LYS A 29 1.32 -1.33 3.25
N ARG A 30 0.37 -1.12 2.33
CA ARG A 30 0.45 -1.60 0.95
C ARG A 30 0.67 -0.39 0.04
N THR A 31 1.76 -0.40 -0.72
CA THR A 31 2.21 0.78 -1.47
C THR A 31 2.31 0.58 -2.98
N GLU A 32 2.45 -0.67 -3.43
CA GLU A 32 2.48 -1.00 -4.85
C GLU A 32 1.36 -1.97 -5.19
N ILE A 33 0.69 -1.72 -6.31
CA ILE A 33 -0.24 -2.65 -6.95
C ILE A 33 0.07 -2.64 -8.45
N TYR A 34 0.20 -3.83 -9.02
CA TYR A 34 0.32 -4.07 -10.45
C TYR A 34 -0.92 -4.85 -10.91
N TYR A 35 -1.54 -4.40 -11.98
CA TYR A 35 -2.79 -4.96 -12.47
C TYR A 35 -2.70 -5.28 -13.97
N CYS A 36 -3.28 -6.41 -14.37
CA CYS A 36 -3.69 -6.60 -15.76
C CYS A 36 -4.93 -7.48 -15.87
N GLU A 37 -5.62 -7.28 -16.99
CA GLU A 37 -6.69 -8.14 -17.46
C GLU A 37 -6.40 -8.47 -18.93
N GLN A 38 -6.17 -9.75 -19.22
CA GLN A 38 -5.78 -10.21 -20.56
C GLN A 38 -6.19 -11.67 -20.75
N ASP A 39 -6.75 -12.01 -21.92
CA ASP A 39 -7.09 -13.39 -22.30
C ASP A 39 -7.98 -14.12 -21.28
N GLY A 40 -8.86 -13.39 -20.58
CA GLY A 40 -9.73 -13.91 -19.52
C GLY A 40 -9.05 -14.14 -18.17
N PHE A 41 -7.77 -13.81 -18.04
CA PHE A 41 -7.08 -13.74 -16.76
C PHE A 41 -7.17 -12.34 -16.16
N THR A 42 -7.31 -12.29 -14.84
CA THR A 42 -7.10 -11.08 -14.05
C THR A 42 -5.95 -11.35 -13.09
N LEU A 43 -4.87 -10.57 -13.19
CA LEU A 43 -3.73 -10.67 -12.29
C LEU A 43 -3.59 -9.38 -11.49
N THR A 44 -3.45 -9.53 -10.17
CA THR A 44 -3.09 -8.44 -9.26
C THR A 44 -1.88 -8.85 -8.44
N ALA A 45 -0.78 -8.12 -8.56
CA ALA A 45 0.38 -8.27 -7.70
C ALA A 45 0.48 -7.04 -6.78
N SER A 46 0.84 -7.24 -5.52
CA SER A 46 0.95 -6.14 -4.56
C SER A 46 2.13 -6.29 -3.62
N TYR A 47 2.76 -5.17 -3.30
CA TYR A 47 3.79 -5.09 -2.27
C TYR A 47 3.22 -4.46 -1.00
N SER A 48 3.48 -5.13 0.13
CA SER A 48 3.12 -4.64 1.45
C SER A 48 4.28 -4.83 2.43
N GLN A 49 4.36 -3.93 3.41
CA GLN A 49 5.09 -4.17 4.66
C GLN A 49 4.05 -4.37 5.75
N LYS A 50 4.10 -5.51 6.45
CA LYS A 50 3.13 -5.84 7.49
C LYS A 50 3.80 -6.60 8.62
N GLU A 51 3.21 -6.53 9.80
CA GLU A 51 3.68 -7.29 10.95
C GLU A 51 3.65 -8.79 10.73
N TYR A 52 4.64 -9.47 11.31
CA TYR A 52 4.67 -10.92 11.37
C TYR A 52 5.19 -11.42 12.74
N PRO A 53 4.42 -12.24 13.49
CA PRO A 53 3.02 -12.60 13.22
C PRO A 53 2.10 -11.38 13.31
N TYR A 54 1.05 -11.36 12.48
CA TYR A 54 0.08 -10.26 12.45
C TYR A 54 -0.78 -10.25 13.72
N CYS A 55 -0.83 -9.13 14.44
CA CYS A 55 -1.64 -8.94 15.64
C CYS A 55 -2.22 -7.53 15.66
N ALA A 56 -3.55 -7.40 15.68
CA ALA A 56 -4.22 -6.10 15.78
C ALA A 56 -4.44 -5.72 17.25
N ASP A 57 -3.38 -5.32 17.96
CA ASP A 57 -3.40 -5.01 19.39
C ASP A 57 -3.07 -3.53 19.73
N GLY A 58 -2.97 -2.66 18.74
CA GLY A 58 -2.61 -1.26 18.93
C GLY A 58 -1.12 -1.03 19.24
N ILE A 59 -0.25 -2.01 18.99
CA ILE A 59 1.20 -1.91 19.19
C ILE A 59 1.91 -2.34 17.90
N VAL A 60 2.77 -1.47 17.36
CA VAL A 60 3.53 -1.82 16.17
C VAL A 60 4.62 -2.85 16.47
N GLY A 61 4.55 -4.00 15.80
CA GLY A 61 5.53 -5.08 15.79
C GLY A 61 6.59 -4.96 14.69
N GLU A 62 7.34 -6.04 14.47
CA GLU A 62 8.36 -6.10 13.41
C GLU A 62 7.71 -6.22 12.03
N LEU A 63 8.00 -5.26 11.15
CA LEU A 63 7.49 -5.24 9.78
C LEU A 63 8.36 -6.11 8.87
N SER A 64 7.71 -6.94 8.08
CA SER A 64 8.33 -7.74 7.03
C SER A 64 7.80 -7.37 5.66
N ASP A 65 8.69 -7.41 4.67
CA ASP A 65 8.36 -7.20 3.26
C ASP A 65 7.62 -8.43 2.71
N LEU A 66 6.53 -8.18 1.98
CA LEU A 66 5.72 -9.21 1.36
C LEU A 66 5.26 -8.77 -0.03
N PHE A 67 5.50 -9.63 -1.02
CA PHE A 67 4.94 -9.52 -2.35
C PHE A 67 3.94 -10.64 -2.57
N GLU A 68 2.69 -10.28 -2.88
CA GLU A 68 1.56 -11.19 -3.04
C GLU A 68 1.00 -11.06 -4.46
N ILE A 69 0.74 -12.19 -5.12
CA ILE A 69 0.11 -12.26 -6.43
C ILE A 69 -1.20 -13.01 -6.28
N LYS A 70 -2.25 -12.46 -6.88
CA LYS A 70 -3.56 -13.09 -7.06
C LYS A 70 -3.83 -13.22 -8.54
N LEU A 71 -4.22 -14.41 -8.96
CA LEU A 71 -4.60 -14.73 -10.33
C LEU A 71 -6.00 -15.31 -10.33
N GLN A 72 -6.92 -14.66 -11.03
CA GLN A 72 -8.19 -15.26 -11.41
C GLN A 72 -8.03 -15.81 -12.83
N ALA A 73 -8.27 -17.11 -12.98
CA ALA A 73 -8.18 -17.78 -14.28
C ALA A 73 -9.58 -17.93 -14.92
N PRO A 74 -9.68 -18.14 -16.24
CA PRO A 74 -10.97 -18.25 -16.93
C PRO A 74 -11.89 -19.37 -16.42
N ASP A 75 -11.32 -20.53 -16.04
CA ASP A 75 -12.11 -21.71 -15.66
C ASP A 75 -11.63 -22.41 -14.38
N ASN A 76 -10.54 -21.94 -13.76
CA ASN A 76 -9.94 -22.48 -12.53
C ASN A 76 -9.81 -24.02 -12.52
N SER A 77 -9.57 -24.62 -13.69
CA SER A 77 -9.58 -26.08 -13.86
C SER A 77 -8.20 -26.73 -13.83
N GLU A 78 -7.14 -25.92 -13.77
CA GLU A 78 -5.75 -26.36 -13.87
C GLU A 78 -4.92 -25.93 -12.65
N GLU A 79 -3.73 -26.51 -12.54
CA GLU A 79 -2.67 -26.00 -11.68
C GLU A 79 -1.89 -24.93 -12.45
N TYR A 80 -1.57 -23.82 -11.78
CA TYR A 80 -0.84 -22.71 -12.38
C TYR A 80 0.49 -22.50 -11.67
N ASN A 81 1.55 -22.35 -12.45
CA ASN A 81 2.83 -21.86 -11.99
C ASN A 81 3.01 -20.42 -12.47
N ILE A 82 3.67 -19.60 -11.66
CA ILE A 82 3.99 -18.22 -12.01
C ILE A 82 5.49 -17.99 -11.99
N LYS A 83 5.99 -17.19 -12.93
CA LYS A 83 7.38 -16.77 -13.00
C LYS A 83 7.48 -15.30 -13.40
N PHE A 84 8.38 -14.56 -12.75
CA PHE A 84 8.58 -13.13 -12.98
C PHE A 84 9.97 -12.70 -12.53
N THR A 85 10.39 -11.51 -12.96
CA THR A 85 11.70 -10.95 -12.61
C THR A 85 11.53 -9.58 -11.99
N LEU A 86 12.18 -9.35 -10.85
CA LEU A 86 12.26 -8.06 -10.16
C LEU A 86 13.71 -7.76 -9.81
N ALA A 87 14.16 -6.54 -10.10
CA ALA A 87 15.54 -6.09 -9.90
C ALA A 87 16.59 -7.07 -10.45
N GLY A 88 16.30 -7.71 -11.59
CA GLY A 88 17.18 -8.68 -12.25
C GLY A 88 17.24 -10.07 -11.59
N LYS A 89 16.45 -10.32 -10.54
CA LYS A 89 16.30 -11.65 -9.91
C LYS A 89 14.98 -12.29 -10.31
N GLU A 90 15.05 -13.56 -10.66
CA GLU A 90 13.89 -14.38 -10.99
C GLU A 90 13.21 -14.92 -9.73
N TYR A 91 11.88 -14.91 -9.74
CA TYR A 91 11.00 -15.42 -8.71
C TYR A 91 9.88 -16.23 -9.35
N GLY A 92 9.26 -17.13 -8.58
CA GLY A 92 8.15 -17.93 -9.07
C GLY A 92 7.95 -19.24 -8.31
N GLY A 93 6.92 -19.97 -8.72
CA GLY A 93 6.54 -21.26 -8.17
C GLY A 93 5.10 -21.62 -8.48
N GLU A 94 4.66 -22.74 -7.94
CA GLU A 94 3.26 -23.19 -7.99
C GLU A 94 2.38 -22.25 -7.16
N MET A 95 1.22 -21.90 -7.70
CA MET A 95 0.25 -21.05 -7.02
C MET A 95 -0.75 -21.87 -6.21
N SER A 96 -1.06 -21.42 -4.99
CA SER A 96 -2.04 -22.04 -4.10
C SER A 96 -3.46 -21.60 -4.44
N PHE A 97 -4.38 -22.55 -4.65
CA PHE A 97 -5.77 -22.27 -4.96
C PHE A 97 -6.61 -21.97 -3.70
N GLU A 98 -7.26 -20.81 -3.65
CA GLU A 98 -8.25 -20.40 -2.64
C GLU A 98 -9.67 -20.68 -3.16
N SER A 99 -10.26 -21.81 -2.76
CA SER A 99 -11.55 -22.28 -3.28
C SER A 99 -12.75 -21.39 -2.94
N VAL A 100 -12.70 -20.60 -1.87
CA VAL A 100 -13.82 -19.69 -1.50
C VAL A 100 -13.92 -18.52 -2.48
N ARG A 101 -12.78 -17.92 -2.80
CA ARG A 101 -12.70 -16.78 -3.72
C ARG A 101 -12.49 -17.19 -5.17
N GLN A 102 -12.18 -18.46 -5.42
CA GLN A 102 -11.91 -18.99 -6.75
C GLN A 102 -10.72 -18.27 -7.41
N ILE A 103 -9.64 -18.09 -6.65
CA ILE A 103 -8.41 -17.42 -7.09
C ILE A 103 -7.18 -18.27 -6.76
N TYR A 104 -6.10 -18.11 -7.52
CA TYR A 104 -4.79 -18.65 -7.22
C TYR A 104 -3.90 -17.59 -6.59
N THR A 105 -3.05 -17.99 -5.65
CA THR A 105 -2.23 -17.08 -4.87
C THR A 105 -0.77 -17.52 -4.84
N PHE A 106 0.14 -16.56 -4.89
CA PHE A 106 1.56 -16.77 -4.64
C PHE A 106 2.03 -15.65 -3.71
N SER A 107 2.89 -15.95 -2.74
CA SER A 107 3.44 -14.93 -1.85
C SER A 107 4.87 -15.24 -1.47
N GLN A 108 5.71 -14.23 -1.40
CA GLN A 108 7.10 -14.37 -0.95
C GLN A 108 7.61 -13.06 -0.34
N SER A 109 8.58 -13.17 0.57
CA SER A 109 9.29 -11.98 1.06
C SER A 109 10.23 -11.46 -0.02
N ILE A 110 9.86 -10.31 -0.60
CA ILE A 110 10.56 -9.64 -1.69
C ILE A 110 10.52 -8.14 -1.39
N ALA A 111 11.66 -7.46 -1.53
CA ALA A 111 11.76 -6.01 -1.35
C ALA A 111 10.84 -5.25 -2.32
N CYS A 112 10.49 -4.01 -1.97
CA CYS A 112 9.64 -3.16 -2.78
C CYS A 112 10.13 -3.10 -4.24
N PRO A 113 9.29 -3.51 -5.21
CA PRO A 113 9.61 -3.35 -6.62
C PRO A 113 9.80 -1.86 -6.97
N LYS A 114 10.57 -1.59 -8.03
CA LYS A 114 10.80 -0.24 -8.57
C LYS A 114 10.30 -0.09 -10.01
N GLU A 115 9.94 -1.21 -10.61
CA GLU A 115 9.43 -1.32 -11.96
C GLU A 115 8.04 -0.68 -12.04
N THR A 116 7.73 -0.01 -13.14
CA THR A 116 6.37 0.49 -13.42
C THR A 116 5.51 -0.56 -14.12
N GLN A 117 6.12 -1.65 -14.56
CA GLN A 117 5.47 -2.76 -15.26
C GLN A 117 6.23 -4.06 -14.95
N ILE A 118 5.49 -5.14 -14.72
CA ILE A 118 6.05 -6.48 -14.47
C ILE A 118 5.43 -7.45 -15.48
N THR A 119 6.28 -8.21 -16.17
CA THR A 119 5.82 -9.32 -17.00
C THR A 119 5.81 -10.61 -16.18
N PHE A 120 4.65 -11.25 -16.12
CA PHE A 120 4.46 -12.56 -15.51
C PHE A 120 4.28 -13.61 -16.60
N THR A 121 5.03 -14.70 -16.51
CA THR A 121 4.73 -15.93 -17.26
C THR A 121 3.89 -16.82 -16.37
N VAL A 122 2.66 -17.10 -16.80
CA VAL A 122 1.78 -18.08 -16.17
C VAL A 122 1.83 -19.36 -17.00
N SER A 123 2.30 -20.44 -16.40
CA SER A 123 2.40 -21.76 -17.03
C SER A 123 1.32 -22.68 -16.50
N ARG A 124 0.69 -23.40 -17.43
CA ARG A 124 -0.27 -24.49 -17.20
C ARG A 124 0.22 -25.74 -17.94
N LYS A 125 -0.48 -26.87 -17.83
CA LYS A 125 0.05 -28.19 -18.20
C LYS A 125 0.73 -28.23 -19.58
N ASP A 126 0.06 -27.69 -20.59
CA ASP A 126 0.51 -27.77 -21.99
C ASP A 126 0.71 -26.40 -22.66
N SER A 127 0.70 -25.29 -21.89
CA SER A 127 0.91 -23.95 -22.47
C SER A 127 1.33 -22.90 -21.45
N GLU A 128 1.77 -21.75 -21.95
CA GLU A 128 2.09 -20.57 -21.17
C GLU A 128 1.37 -19.34 -21.74
N VAL A 129 1.09 -18.38 -20.87
CA VAL A 129 0.63 -17.04 -21.24
C VAL A 129 1.52 -16.01 -20.56
N LYS A 130 1.83 -14.94 -21.29
CA LYS A 130 2.52 -13.78 -20.73
C LYS A 130 1.50 -12.70 -20.41
N LEU A 131 1.47 -12.29 -19.16
CA LEU A 131 0.61 -11.24 -18.62
C LEU A 131 1.50 -10.05 -18.27
N VAL A 132 1.19 -8.88 -18.81
CA VAL A 132 1.95 -7.66 -18.58
C VAL A 132 1.16 -6.77 -17.64
N ALA A 133 1.54 -6.73 -16.36
CA ALA A 133 0.84 -5.95 -15.34
C ALA A 133 1.51 -4.60 -15.13
N GLU A 134 0.71 -3.54 -15.16
CA GLU A 134 1.17 -2.16 -15.00
C GLU A 134 0.89 -1.67 -13.58
N SER A 135 1.77 -0.82 -13.07
CA SER A 135 1.52 -0.08 -11.83
C SER A 135 0.22 0.70 -11.97
N VAL A 136 -0.68 0.57 -11.00
CA VAL A 136 -1.95 1.31 -10.98
C VAL A 136 -1.80 2.77 -10.55
N LYS A 137 -0.64 3.13 -9.98
CA LYS A 137 -0.34 4.48 -9.53
C LYS A 137 -0.06 5.42 -10.71
N ASN A 138 -0.56 6.63 -10.61
CA ASN A 138 -0.25 7.74 -11.51
C ASN A 138 0.69 8.75 -10.82
N GLU A 139 1.04 9.85 -11.51
CA GLU A 139 1.92 10.89 -10.97
C GLU A 139 1.36 11.67 -9.77
N ASN A 140 0.04 11.63 -9.57
CA ASN A 140 -0.68 12.31 -8.48
C ASN A 140 -0.93 11.40 -7.27
N THR A 141 -0.78 10.08 -7.44
CA THR A 141 -1.06 9.12 -6.36
C THR A 141 -0.16 9.39 -5.16
N LEU A 142 -0.79 9.78 -4.04
CA LEU A 142 -0.13 10.15 -2.81
C LEU A 142 0.58 8.95 -2.17
N GLY A 143 1.70 9.24 -1.50
CA GLY A 143 2.38 8.26 -0.65
C GLY A 143 1.76 8.19 0.74
N VAL A 144 2.08 7.11 1.48
CA VAL A 144 1.58 6.87 2.85
C VAL A 144 1.77 8.07 3.77
N SER A 145 2.93 8.74 3.74
CA SER A 145 3.18 9.90 4.59
C SER A 145 2.21 11.07 4.34
N ASP A 146 1.80 11.28 3.08
CA ASP A 146 0.85 12.34 2.73
C ASP A 146 -0.60 11.95 3.08
N ILE A 147 -0.92 10.65 3.00
CA ILE A 147 -2.17 10.10 3.53
C ILE A 147 -2.26 10.28 5.04
N LEU A 148 -1.19 9.99 5.79
CA LEU A 148 -1.15 10.20 7.24
C LEU A 148 -1.36 11.66 7.64
N LYS A 149 -0.77 12.62 6.89
CA LYS A 149 -1.04 14.05 7.10
C LYS A 149 -2.50 14.41 6.83
N SER A 150 -3.08 13.81 5.80
CA SER A 150 -4.50 14.02 5.45
C SER A 150 -5.42 13.53 6.57
N ILE A 151 -5.14 12.36 7.12
CA ILE A 151 -5.82 11.81 8.30
C ILE A 151 -5.64 12.74 9.50
N GLN A 152 -4.41 13.14 9.82
CA GLN A 152 -4.13 14.02 10.98
C GLN A 152 -4.87 15.37 10.87
N LYS A 153 -5.00 15.91 9.66
CA LYS A 153 -5.74 17.14 9.39
C LYS A 153 -7.26 16.96 9.52
N ALA A 154 -7.79 15.84 9.04
CA ALA A 154 -9.23 15.59 9.00
C ALA A 154 -9.78 15.06 10.34
N GLU A 155 -8.98 14.32 11.11
CA GLU A 155 -9.37 13.62 12.34
C GLU A 155 -8.52 14.04 13.57
N PRO A 156 -8.32 15.35 13.84
CA PRO A 156 -7.40 15.81 14.89
C PRO A 156 -7.81 15.37 16.30
N ASP A 157 -9.12 15.34 16.58
CA ASP A 157 -9.65 14.93 17.88
C ASP A 157 -9.41 13.44 18.15
N ARG A 158 -9.51 12.61 17.11
CA ARG A 158 -9.30 11.16 17.22
C ARG A 158 -7.82 10.84 17.46
N ILE A 159 -6.93 11.51 16.72
CA ILE A 159 -5.49 11.40 16.96
C ILE A 159 -5.14 11.89 18.37
N SER A 160 -5.76 12.98 18.83
CA SER A 160 -5.54 13.53 20.16
C SER A 160 -6.06 12.60 21.27
N ALA A 161 -7.23 11.97 21.09
CA ALA A 161 -7.80 11.03 22.05
C ALA A 161 -6.93 9.81 22.29
N LEU A 162 -6.19 9.37 21.27
CA LEU A 162 -5.22 8.28 21.34
C LEU A 162 -3.80 8.75 21.69
N SER A 163 -3.56 10.05 21.83
CA SER A 163 -2.25 10.59 22.17
C SER A 163 -2.14 10.85 23.68
N GLN A 164 -1.36 10.04 24.40
CA GLN A 164 -1.08 10.23 25.82
C GLN A 164 0.40 10.52 26.03
N ASN A 165 0.72 11.59 26.78
CA ASN A 165 2.09 12.01 27.07
C ASN A 165 2.97 12.16 25.80
N GLY A 166 2.39 12.65 24.70
CA GLY A 166 3.07 12.82 23.42
C GLY A 166 3.34 11.52 22.65
N THR A 167 2.77 10.40 23.08
CA THR A 167 2.85 9.09 22.41
C THR A 167 1.48 8.65 21.96
N PHE A 168 1.35 8.24 20.71
CA PHE A 168 0.14 7.67 20.16
C PHE A 168 -0.02 6.23 20.66
N ALA A 169 -1.18 5.92 21.24
CA ALA A 169 -1.52 4.65 21.87
C ALA A 169 -2.47 3.84 20.99
N GLY A 170 -2.06 3.65 19.74
CA GLY A 170 -2.77 2.84 18.77
C GLY A 170 -1.87 2.46 17.60
N GLU A 171 -2.44 1.75 16.65
CA GLU A 171 -1.80 1.35 15.40
C GLU A 171 -2.59 1.87 14.21
N ILE A 172 -1.91 2.00 13.08
CA ILE A 172 -2.49 2.50 11.84
C ILE A 172 -2.20 1.50 10.71
N TYR A 173 -3.23 1.14 9.97
CA TYR A 173 -3.08 0.43 8.70
C TYR A 173 -3.30 1.41 7.56
N VAL A 174 -2.49 1.35 6.51
CA VAL A 174 -2.65 2.17 5.29
C VAL A 174 -2.45 1.31 4.05
N ARG A 175 -3.54 0.81 3.49
CA ARG A 175 -3.50 -0.09 2.32
C ARG A 175 -3.95 0.65 1.07
N LEU A 176 -3.07 0.76 0.08
CA LEU A 176 -3.51 1.09 -1.28
C LEU A 176 -4.49 0.00 -1.75
N VAL A 177 -5.55 0.42 -2.43
CA VAL A 177 -6.61 -0.41 -3.01
C VAL A 177 -6.84 0.09 -4.42
N TYR A 178 -6.95 -0.83 -5.36
CA TYR A 178 -7.32 -0.54 -6.73
C TYR A 178 -8.66 -1.17 -7.03
N LYS A 179 -9.60 -0.38 -7.54
CA LYS A 179 -10.94 -0.85 -7.88
C LYS A 179 -11.52 0.00 -9.00
N ASP A 180 -12.11 -0.66 -10.00
CA ASP A 180 -12.85 -0.02 -11.09
C ASP A 180 -12.06 1.09 -11.82
N GLY A 181 -10.74 0.93 -11.95
CA GLY A 181 -9.86 1.92 -12.60
C GLY A 181 -9.29 2.98 -11.66
N GLU A 182 -9.69 3.00 -10.40
CA GLU A 182 -9.36 4.06 -9.44
C GLU A 182 -8.54 3.54 -8.25
N CYS A 183 -7.68 4.41 -7.72
CA CYS A 183 -6.87 4.14 -6.53
C CYS A 183 -7.48 4.81 -5.30
N PHE A 184 -7.53 4.06 -4.20
CA PHE A 184 -7.95 4.53 -2.90
C PHE A 184 -6.97 4.04 -1.84
N TYR A 185 -6.92 4.72 -0.71
CA TYR A 185 -6.36 4.16 0.51
C TYR A 185 -7.48 3.70 1.44
N TYR A 186 -7.45 2.42 1.82
CA TYR A 186 -8.11 1.97 3.03
C TYR A 186 -7.17 2.22 4.20
N ALA A 187 -7.53 3.16 5.06
CA ALA A 187 -6.82 3.43 6.30
C ALA A 187 -7.66 3.01 7.50
N ALA A 188 -7.02 2.58 8.58
CA ALA A 188 -7.72 2.30 9.82
C ALA A 188 -6.84 2.62 11.03
N ILE A 189 -7.45 3.14 12.07
CA ILE A 189 -6.85 3.44 13.36
C ILE A 189 -7.45 2.48 14.37
N SER A 190 -6.63 1.64 15.00
CA SER A 190 -7.07 0.76 16.10
C SER A 190 -6.48 1.22 17.42
N ASP A 191 -7.33 1.26 18.45
CA ASP A 191 -6.88 1.46 19.82
C ASP A 191 -6.47 0.14 20.49
N ARG A 192 -5.85 0.22 21.68
CA ARG A 192 -5.44 -0.95 22.47
C ARG A 192 -6.59 -1.74 23.09
N SER A 193 -7.83 -1.25 22.97
CA SER A 193 -9.03 -1.95 23.41
C SER A 193 -9.67 -2.74 22.26
N GLY A 194 -9.14 -2.62 21.04
CA GLY A 194 -9.63 -3.29 19.84
C GLY A 194 -10.72 -2.52 19.10
N ASN A 195 -11.02 -1.26 19.47
CA ASN A 195 -11.95 -0.44 18.69
C ASN A 195 -11.22 0.06 17.43
N THR A 196 -11.89 0.00 16.29
CA THR A 196 -11.27 0.39 15.00
C THR A 196 -12.12 1.42 14.27
N TYR A 197 -11.47 2.53 13.91
CA TYR A 197 -12.01 3.54 13.00
C TYR A 197 -11.36 3.43 11.62
N SER A 198 -12.15 3.05 10.63
CA SER A 198 -11.71 2.86 9.25
C SER A 198 -12.15 4.01 8.35
N MET A 199 -11.33 4.32 7.36
CA MET A 199 -11.51 5.39 6.38
C MET A 199 -11.22 4.85 4.97
N LEU A 200 -12.04 5.23 4.01
CA LEU A 200 -11.72 5.17 2.59
C LEU A 200 -11.29 6.56 2.14
N ILE A 201 -10.10 6.67 1.57
CA ILE A 201 -9.44 7.94 1.26
C ILE A 201 -9.11 7.95 -0.22
N ASP A 202 -9.44 9.04 -0.91
CA ASP A 202 -9.05 9.27 -2.29
C ASP A 202 -7.52 9.34 -2.40
N ALA A 203 -6.94 8.55 -3.32
CA ALA A 203 -5.49 8.40 -3.36
C ALA A 203 -4.75 9.60 -3.97
N ASP A 204 -5.45 10.49 -4.69
CA ASP A 204 -4.82 11.63 -5.37
C ASP A 204 -4.96 12.93 -4.55
N SER A 205 -6.12 13.15 -3.93
CA SER A 205 -6.43 14.35 -3.13
C SER A 205 -6.19 14.18 -1.63
N GLY A 206 -6.25 12.95 -1.12
CA GLY A 206 -6.23 12.65 0.31
C GLY A 206 -7.56 12.93 1.02
N GLU A 207 -8.64 13.21 0.29
CA GLU A 207 -9.98 13.41 0.86
C GLU A 207 -10.54 12.12 1.46
N ILE A 208 -11.12 12.18 2.66
CA ILE A 208 -11.84 11.06 3.26
C ILE A 208 -13.21 10.95 2.60
N LEU A 209 -13.41 9.87 1.84
CA LEU A 209 -14.64 9.60 1.08
C LEU A 209 -15.71 8.89 1.90
N ALA A 210 -15.30 8.01 2.82
CA ALA A 210 -16.19 7.26 3.68
C ALA A 210 -15.49 6.83 4.97
N THR A 211 -16.28 6.63 6.03
CA THR A 211 -15.78 6.21 7.33
C THR A 211 -16.65 5.10 7.93
N ARG A 212 -16.08 4.31 8.84
CA ARG A 212 -16.77 3.24 9.56
C ARG A 212 -16.12 3.04 10.93
N GLU A 213 -16.93 2.78 11.95
CA GLU A 213 -16.49 2.48 13.31
C GLU A 213 -17.05 1.11 13.72
N ASN A 214 -16.22 0.27 14.33
CA ASN A 214 -16.64 -1.01 14.92
C ASN A 214 -16.05 -1.17 16.33
#